data_AF-A0A7Y2F9I9-F1
#
_entry.id   AF-A0A7Y2F9I9-F1
#
_cell.length_a   1.000
_cell.length_b   1.000
_cell.length_c   1.000
_cell.angle_alpha   90.00
_cell.angle_beta   90.00
_cell.angle_gamma   90.00
#
_symmetry.space_group_name_H-M   'P 1'
#
loop_
_entity.id
_entity.type
_entity.pdbx_description
1 polymer ?
#
loop_
_entity_poly.entity_id
_entity_poly.type
_entity_poly.pdbx_seq_one_letter_code
_entity_poly.pdbx_strand_id
1 'polypeptide(L)'
;MAQDYTPKGVQFFYIYKALAHPENNGYITPFNLKERLMHVAEAKRTLGSQIPWICDTMDNDLKHALGDRPNSEYIIDPAGKVIVSRQWSRPDELRSDLARLVGEVDPPTQVADLKMKKLPPITKPKTGVVKRLELPANMSPLTIEPIETPGTPHYAKLRVESSGEKLYLGFFLDPLYKVHWNNKAPQLEYSIEVPDGLTLTPSQGKAPKVSVDADTDPREFLLDASGHTDGTLKVTVKYFACDDAETFCKPVTQQYIVSQERDPDGGSRRSSSGRGSRRQNQRGNPQGDRPPMRS
;
A
#
# COMPACT_ATOMS: atom_id res chain seq x y z
N MET A 1 17.25 15.87 -11.54
CA MET A 1 17.24 16.43 -10.16
C MET A 1 18.39 15.91 -9.33
N ALA A 2 18.36 14.69 -8.76
CA ALA A 2 19.48 14.23 -7.91
C ALA A 2 20.86 14.28 -8.61
N GLN A 3 20.94 13.78 -9.85
CA GLN A 3 22.16 13.84 -10.67
C GLN A 3 22.66 15.29 -10.94
N ASP A 4 21.75 16.26 -10.99
CA ASP A 4 22.04 17.66 -11.29
C ASP A 4 22.54 18.42 -10.05
N TYR A 5 21.88 18.20 -8.90
CA TYR A 5 22.02 19.06 -7.72
C TYR A 5 22.84 18.44 -6.58
N THR A 6 23.12 17.13 -6.61
CA THR A 6 24.06 16.52 -5.66
C THR A 6 25.48 17.09 -5.76
N PRO A 7 26.05 17.34 -6.96
CA PRO A 7 27.33 18.04 -7.09
C PRO A 7 27.33 19.48 -6.54
N LYS A 8 26.14 20.09 -6.43
CA LYS A 8 25.92 21.42 -5.84
C LYS A 8 25.64 21.36 -4.33
N GLY A 9 25.82 20.20 -3.69
CA GLY A 9 25.69 20.02 -2.25
C GLY A 9 24.29 19.63 -1.76
N VAL A 10 23.32 19.34 -2.65
CA VAL A 10 21.96 18.93 -2.25
C VAL A 10 21.89 17.42 -2.02
N GLN A 11 21.37 17.03 -0.86
CA GLN A 11 21.10 15.63 -0.54
C GLN A 11 19.64 15.28 -0.83
N PHE A 12 19.41 14.09 -1.39
CA PHE A 12 18.08 13.60 -1.75
C PHE A 12 17.78 12.32 -0.97
N PHE A 13 16.55 12.22 -0.48
CA PHE A 13 16.06 11.04 0.23
C PHE A 13 14.63 10.72 -0.22
N TYR A 14 14.33 9.44 -0.37
CA TYR A 14 12.95 8.96 -0.36
C TYR A 14 12.58 8.53 1.05
N ILE A 15 11.35 8.81 1.47
CA ILE A 15 10.82 8.36 2.76
C ILE A 15 9.73 7.33 2.48
N TYR A 16 9.91 6.11 2.98
CA TYR A 16 8.91 5.06 2.93
C TYR A 16 8.05 5.10 4.20
N LYS A 17 6.76 5.39 4.03
CA LYS A 17 5.78 5.55 5.11
C LYS A 17 4.70 4.46 5.02
N ALA A 18 3.73 4.49 5.93
CA ALA A 18 2.53 3.66 5.83
C ALA A 18 1.88 3.74 4.43
N LEU A 19 1.33 2.61 3.98
CA LEU A 19 0.71 2.50 2.67
C LEU A 19 -0.57 3.33 2.60
N ALA A 20 -0.61 4.35 1.74
CA ALA A 20 -1.83 5.10 1.48
C ALA A 20 -2.94 4.24 0.87
N HIS A 21 -2.55 3.28 0.04
CA HIS A 21 -3.44 2.33 -0.64
C HIS A 21 -2.93 0.90 -0.51
N PRO A 22 -3.19 0.21 0.61
CA PRO A 22 -2.97 -1.22 0.71
C PRO A 22 -3.72 -1.95 -0.40
N GLU A 23 -3.25 -3.15 -0.73
CA GLU A 23 -3.66 -4.00 -1.86
C GLU A 23 -3.18 -3.51 -3.24
N ASN A 24 -2.69 -2.27 -3.37
CA ASN A 24 -2.14 -1.80 -4.63
C ASN A 24 -0.88 -2.61 -4.98
N ASN A 25 -0.85 -3.21 -6.18
CA ASN A 25 0.13 -4.24 -6.57
C ASN A 25 0.18 -5.45 -5.60
N GLY A 26 -0.86 -5.63 -4.78
CA GLY A 26 -1.03 -6.64 -3.74
C GLY A 26 -0.14 -6.52 -2.50
N TYR A 27 0.51 -5.39 -2.28
CA TYR A 27 1.20 -5.14 -1.01
C TYR A 27 0.19 -4.76 0.07
N ILE A 28 0.27 -5.40 1.25
CA ILE A 28 -0.51 -5.05 2.43
C ILE A 28 0.41 -4.39 3.46
N THR A 29 -0.17 -3.66 4.41
CA THR A 29 0.56 -3.00 5.49
C THR A 29 1.57 -3.96 6.14
N PRO A 30 2.84 -3.55 6.31
CA PRO A 30 3.81 -4.31 7.07
C PRO A 30 3.38 -4.50 8.52
N PHE A 31 3.63 -5.67 9.09
CA PHE A 31 3.36 -5.97 10.50
C PHE A 31 4.53 -5.70 11.42
N ASN A 32 5.74 -5.61 10.86
CA ASN A 32 6.96 -5.33 11.61
C ASN A 32 7.96 -4.56 10.74
N LEU A 33 9.01 -4.05 11.39
CA LEU A 33 10.04 -3.25 10.73
C LEU A 33 10.77 -4.05 9.63
N LYS A 34 10.98 -5.35 9.83
CA LYS A 34 11.63 -6.21 8.84
C LYS A 34 10.85 -6.24 7.53
N GLU A 35 9.54 -6.43 7.59
CA GLU A 35 8.68 -6.37 6.41
C GLU A 35 8.67 -4.98 5.78
N ARG A 36 8.60 -3.91 6.57
CA ARG A 36 8.65 -2.54 6.04
C ARG A 36 9.97 -2.28 5.30
N LEU A 37 11.09 -2.80 5.81
CA LEU A 37 12.38 -2.77 5.13
C LEU A 37 12.40 -3.65 3.86
N MET A 38 11.70 -4.78 3.84
CA MET A 38 11.52 -5.58 2.62
C MET A 38 10.73 -4.80 1.55
N HIS A 39 9.70 -4.05 1.95
CA HIS A 39 9.00 -3.13 1.03
C HIS A 39 9.95 -2.07 0.46
N VAL A 40 10.82 -1.47 1.29
CA VAL A 40 11.85 -0.52 0.83
C VAL A 40 12.81 -1.18 -0.16
N ALA A 41 13.27 -2.40 0.13
CA ALA A 41 14.16 -3.15 -0.76
C ALA A 41 13.50 -3.42 -2.13
N GLU A 42 12.23 -3.80 -2.13
CA GLU A 42 11.46 -4.03 -3.35
C GLU A 42 11.19 -2.74 -4.13
N ALA A 43 10.89 -1.63 -3.44
CA ALA A 43 10.75 -0.32 -4.06
C ALA A 43 12.07 0.15 -4.71
N LYS A 44 13.21 -0.05 -4.04
CA LYS A 44 14.55 0.20 -4.61
C LYS A 44 14.78 -0.63 -5.87
N ARG A 45 14.51 -1.94 -5.79
CA ARG A 45 14.69 -2.89 -6.89
C ARG A 45 13.86 -2.52 -8.12
N THR A 46 12.60 -2.18 -7.92
CA THR A 46 11.67 -1.85 -9.02
C THR A 46 11.93 -0.47 -9.62
N LEU A 47 12.21 0.53 -8.78
CA LEU A 47 12.48 1.89 -9.24
C LEU A 47 13.84 2.00 -9.94
N GLY A 48 14.85 1.24 -9.50
CA GLY A 48 16.21 1.31 -10.02
C GLY A 48 16.93 2.61 -9.66
N SER A 49 16.45 3.34 -8.64
CA SER A 49 17.04 4.59 -8.17
C SER A 49 18.17 4.32 -7.17
N GLN A 50 19.21 5.17 -7.22
CA GLN A 50 20.32 5.18 -6.26
C GLN A 50 20.09 6.17 -5.11
N ILE A 51 18.99 6.93 -5.13
CA ILE A 51 18.63 7.83 -4.03
C ILE A 51 18.43 7.01 -2.76
N PRO A 52 19.07 7.37 -1.63
CA PRO A 52 18.86 6.71 -0.35
C PRO A 52 17.38 6.72 0.07
N TRP A 53 16.96 5.62 0.71
CA TRP A 53 15.62 5.52 1.29
C TRP A 53 15.72 5.48 2.80
N ILE A 54 14.88 6.28 3.45
CA ILE A 54 14.63 6.29 4.88
C ILE A 54 13.34 5.52 5.09
N CYS A 55 13.37 4.53 5.98
CA CYS A 55 12.19 3.81 6.42
C CYS A 55 11.63 4.53 7.65
N ASP A 56 10.35 4.87 7.63
CA ASP A 56 9.65 5.38 8.81
C ASP A 56 9.53 4.29 9.89
N THR A 57 9.36 4.71 11.14
CA THR A 57 9.13 3.79 12.29
C THR A 57 7.79 3.08 12.14
N MET A 58 7.57 1.97 12.86
CA MET A 58 6.28 1.28 12.80
C MET A 58 5.12 2.15 13.29
N ASP A 59 5.41 3.09 14.21
CA ASP A 59 4.49 4.09 14.75
C ASP A 59 4.28 5.30 13.81
N ASN A 60 4.90 5.29 12.63
CA ASN A 60 4.75 6.31 11.59
C ASN A 60 5.09 7.74 12.06
N ASP A 61 6.10 7.88 12.94
CA ASP A 61 6.49 9.15 13.55
C ASP A 61 6.75 10.25 12.52
N LEU A 62 7.49 9.92 11.45
CA LEU A 62 7.84 10.91 10.43
C LEU A 62 6.63 11.26 9.56
N LYS A 63 5.74 10.31 9.26
CA LYS A 63 4.46 10.57 8.60
C LYS A 63 3.64 11.59 9.40
N HIS A 64 3.49 11.39 10.71
CA HIS A 64 2.71 12.27 11.58
C HIS A 64 3.38 13.64 11.73
N ALA A 65 4.69 13.68 11.97
CA ALA A 65 5.45 14.93 12.08
C ALA A 65 5.38 15.79 10.79
N LEU A 66 5.24 15.14 9.63
CA LEU A 66 5.11 15.80 8.34
C LEU A 66 3.64 16.06 7.93
N GLY A 67 2.67 15.80 8.81
CA GLY A 67 1.26 16.16 8.63
C GLY A 67 0.46 15.16 7.80
N ASP A 68 0.79 13.87 7.86
CA ASP A 68 -0.02 12.74 7.33
C ASP A 68 -0.28 12.76 5.83
N ARG A 69 0.58 13.44 5.07
CA ARG A 69 0.44 13.61 3.62
C ARG A 69 1.01 12.39 2.87
N PRO A 70 0.30 11.80 1.90
CA PRO A 70 0.73 10.55 1.26
C PRO A 70 1.97 10.70 0.35
N ASN A 71 2.04 11.76 -0.47
CA ASN A 71 3.10 11.96 -1.47
C ASN A 71 3.72 13.36 -1.37
N SER A 72 3.93 13.83 -0.14
CA SER A 72 4.49 15.14 0.18
C SER A 72 5.96 15.28 -0.18
N GLU A 73 6.39 16.52 -0.40
CA GLU A 73 7.78 16.88 -0.73
C GLU A 73 8.22 18.05 0.14
N TYR A 74 9.47 18.01 0.62
CA TYR A 74 10.04 19.02 1.51
C TYR A 74 11.45 19.39 1.05
N ILE A 75 11.82 20.67 1.24
CA ILE A 75 13.22 21.12 1.20
C ILE A 75 13.58 21.62 2.59
N ILE A 76 14.65 21.07 3.13
CA ILE A 76 15.19 21.40 4.45
C ILE A 76 16.53 22.09 4.24
N ASP A 77 16.72 23.25 4.86
CA ASP A 77 17.98 23.98 4.79
C ASP A 77 19.06 23.39 5.72
N PRO A 78 20.33 23.83 5.63
CA PRO A 78 21.40 23.33 6.49
C PRO A 78 21.21 23.58 7.99
N ALA A 79 20.31 24.49 8.38
CA ALA A 79 19.96 24.74 9.78
C ALA A 79 18.81 23.82 10.27
N GLY A 80 18.32 22.90 9.42
CA GLY A 80 17.25 21.97 9.75
C GLY A 80 15.85 22.57 9.58
N LYS A 81 15.70 23.75 8.98
CA LYS A 81 14.40 24.39 8.78
C LYS A 81 13.77 23.94 7.48
N VAL A 82 12.49 23.56 7.54
CA VAL A 82 11.67 23.35 6.35
C VAL A 82 11.43 24.69 5.65
N ILE A 83 12.04 24.90 4.50
CA ILE A 83 11.91 26.13 3.69
C ILE A 83 10.94 25.98 2.53
N VAL A 84 10.63 24.74 2.14
CA VAL A 84 9.56 24.41 1.19
C VAL A 84 8.81 23.18 1.70
N SER A 85 7.49 23.23 1.65
CA SER A 85 6.59 22.14 2.06
C SER A 85 5.46 22.04 1.05
N ARG A 86 5.36 20.89 0.37
CA ARG A 86 4.29 20.60 -0.58
C ARG A 86 3.46 19.42 -0.12
N GLN A 87 2.15 19.55 -0.26
CA GLN A 87 1.21 18.47 0.02
C GLN A 87 1.37 17.30 -0.96
N TRP A 88 1.81 17.59 -2.19
CA TRP A 88 2.02 16.63 -3.26
C TRP A 88 3.26 17.01 -4.06
N SER A 89 4.10 16.03 -4.42
CA SER A 89 5.32 16.28 -5.19
C SER A 89 5.01 16.92 -6.55
N ARG A 90 5.78 17.95 -6.89
CA ARG A 90 5.69 18.71 -8.14
C ARG A 90 7.11 18.88 -8.72
N PRO A 91 7.55 17.95 -9.58
CA PRO A 91 8.94 17.91 -10.04
C PRO A 91 9.44 19.20 -10.70
N ASP A 92 8.58 19.88 -11.47
CA ASP A 92 8.95 21.13 -12.15
C ASP A 92 9.19 22.26 -11.14
N GLU A 93 8.32 22.40 -10.14
CA GLU A 93 8.49 23.39 -9.08
C GLU A 93 9.69 23.06 -8.18
N LEU A 94 9.94 21.77 -7.90
CA LEU A 94 11.13 21.34 -7.16
C LEU A 94 12.40 21.76 -7.91
N ARG A 95 12.46 21.59 -9.23
CA ARG A 95 13.59 22.04 -10.03
C ARG A 95 13.76 23.57 -9.95
N SER A 96 12.68 24.34 -10.09
CA SER A 96 12.73 25.80 -9.94
C SER A 96 13.20 26.25 -8.56
N ASP A 97 12.78 25.58 -7.49
CA ASP A 97 13.27 25.87 -6.14
C ASP A 97 14.76 25.61 -6.01
N LEU A 98 15.22 24.44 -6.47
CA LEU A 98 16.63 24.08 -6.40
C LEU A 98 17.48 25.04 -7.23
N ALA A 99 17.02 25.43 -8.42
CA ALA A 99 17.68 26.45 -9.22
C ALA A 99 17.82 27.80 -8.49
N ARG A 100 16.75 28.26 -7.83
CA ARG A 100 16.76 29.49 -7.02
C ARG A 100 17.68 29.39 -5.79
N LEU A 101 17.73 28.23 -5.15
CA LEU A 101 18.44 28.03 -3.88
C LEU A 101 19.94 27.73 -4.06
N VAL A 102 20.30 26.93 -5.08
CA VAL A 102 21.68 26.44 -5.29
C VAL A 102 22.19 26.65 -6.73
N GLY A 103 21.49 27.45 -7.51
CA GLY A 103 21.85 27.86 -8.87
C GLY A 103 21.37 26.90 -9.96
N GLU A 104 21.18 27.43 -11.15
CA GLU A 104 20.76 26.71 -12.37
C GLU A 104 21.69 25.56 -12.78
N VAL A 105 21.15 24.65 -13.60
CA VAL A 105 21.89 23.55 -14.25
C VAL A 105 21.53 23.54 -15.73
N ASP A 106 22.56 23.60 -16.59
CA ASP A 106 22.43 23.63 -18.04
C ASP A 106 23.50 22.73 -18.71
N PRO A 107 23.10 21.74 -19.54
CA PRO A 107 21.72 21.29 -19.76
C PRO A 107 21.19 20.47 -18.56
N PRO A 108 19.90 20.57 -18.22
CA PRO A 108 19.32 19.77 -17.15
C PRO A 108 19.19 18.30 -17.55
N THR A 109 19.56 17.38 -16.64
CA THR A 109 19.35 15.94 -16.83
C THR A 109 17.86 15.62 -17.06
N GLN A 110 17.58 14.90 -18.16
CA GLN A 110 16.26 14.40 -18.54
C GLN A 110 16.05 12.96 -18.03
N VAL A 111 14.80 12.50 -18.01
CA VAL A 111 14.47 11.13 -17.56
C VAL A 111 15.18 10.07 -18.40
N ALA A 112 15.36 10.30 -19.70
CA ALA A 112 16.05 9.39 -20.61
C ALA A 112 17.55 9.22 -20.25
N ASP A 113 18.16 10.23 -19.66
CA ASP A 113 19.60 10.23 -19.31
C ASP A 113 19.89 9.35 -18.07
N LEU A 114 18.89 9.15 -17.22
CA LEU A 114 19.02 8.42 -15.95
C LEU A 114 19.32 6.92 -16.15
N LYS A 115 19.09 6.37 -17.36
CA LYS A 115 19.35 4.96 -17.72
C LYS A 115 18.91 3.96 -16.64
N MET A 116 17.77 4.23 -16.00
CA MET A 116 17.32 3.48 -14.83
C MET A 116 16.99 2.03 -15.20
N LYS A 117 17.62 1.08 -14.51
CA LYS A 117 17.32 -0.35 -14.64
C LYS A 117 16.09 -0.71 -13.83
N LYS A 118 14.91 -0.31 -14.33
CA LYS A 118 13.63 -0.65 -13.72
C LYS A 118 13.37 -2.14 -13.94
N LEU A 119 13.05 -2.84 -12.85
CA LEU A 119 12.61 -4.22 -12.93
C LEU A 119 11.09 -4.28 -12.76
N PRO A 120 10.40 -5.22 -13.43
CA PRO A 120 8.98 -5.41 -13.19
C PRO A 120 8.75 -5.77 -11.72
N PRO A 121 7.55 -5.47 -11.19
CA PRO A 121 7.11 -6.03 -9.92
C PRO A 121 7.29 -7.56 -9.90
N ILE A 122 7.43 -8.14 -8.71
CA ILE A 122 7.48 -9.60 -8.56
C ILE A 122 6.29 -10.21 -9.30
N THR A 123 6.59 -11.13 -10.23
CA THR A 123 5.57 -11.83 -11.01
C THR A 123 4.75 -12.69 -10.07
N LYS A 124 3.43 -12.61 -10.19
CA LYS A 124 2.52 -13.43 -9.40
C LYS A 124 2.04 -14.62 -10.22
N PRO A 125 1.73 -15.75 -9.58
CA PRO A 125 0.77 -16.71 -10.12
C PRO A 125 -0.53 -16.03 -10.59
N LYS A 126 -1.42 -16.79 -11.22
CA LYS A 126 -2.67 -16.26 -11.79
C LYS A 126 -3.42 -15.38 -10.78
N THR A 127 -3.95 -14.27 -11.26
CA THR A 127 -4.83 -13.36 -10.53
C THR A 127 -6.12 -13.13 -11.31
N GLY A 128 -7.17 -12.67 -10.63
CA GLY A 128 -8.50 -12.47 -11.21
C GLY A 128 -9.29 -13.75 -11.44
N VAL A 129 -8.91 -14.84 -10.77
CA VAL A 129 -9.61 -16.13 -10.74
C VAL A 129 -10.75 -16.09 -9.72
N VAL A 130 -10.49 -15.57 -8.51
CA VAL A 130 -11.51 -15.44 -7.47
C VAL A 130 -12.16 -14.06 -7.57
N LYS A 131 -13.50 -14.04 -7.69
CA LYS A 131 -14.26 -12.79 -7.75
C LYS A 131 -14.12 -12.04 -6.42
N ARG A 132 -13.73 -10.77 -6.50
CA ARG A 132 -13.67 -9.85 -5.36
C ARG A 132 -15.07 -9.58 -4.78
N LEU A 133 -15.16 -9.41 -3.46
CA LEU A 133 -16.41 -8.99 -2.83
C LEU A 133 -16.74 -7.53 -3.16
N GLU A 134 -18.03 -7.24 -3.30
CA GLU A 134 -18.54 -5.87 -3.30
C GLU A 134 -18.75 -5.44 -1.85
N LEU A 135 -18.12 -4.34 -1.46
CA LEU A 135 -18.02 -3.93 -0.05
C LEU A 135 -18.74 -2.60 0.17
N PRO A 136 -19.39 -2.41 1.34
CA PRO A 136 -19.98 -1.13 1.70
C PRO A 136 -18.97 0.02 1.62
N ALA A 137 -19.42 1.17 1.10
CA ALA A 137 -18.55 2.31 0.83
C ALA A 137 -18.00 2.99 2.10
N ASN A 138 -18.66 2.80 3.25
CA ASN A 138 -18.35 3.42 4.55
C ASN A 138 -17.47 2.55 5.45
N MET A 139 -16.83 1.52 4.89
CA MET A 139 -15.90 0.67 5.63
C MET A 139 -14.64 1.44 6.04
N SER A 140 -14.21 1.25 7.27
CA SER A 140 -12.96 1.82 7.83
C SER A 140 -12.04 0.71 8.31
N PRO A 141 -10.71 0.81 8.08
CA PRO A 141 -9.76 -0.18 8.59
C PRO A 141 -9.73 -0.18 10.11
N LEU A 142 -9.62 -1.37 10.69
CA LEU A 142 -9.46 -1.57 12.12
C LEU A 142 -8.01 -1.84 12.49
N THR A 143 -7.63 -1.54 13.73
CA THR A 143 -6.29 -1.84 14.25
C THR A 143 -6.11 -3.34 14.43
N ILE A 144 -4.96 -3.85 13.96
CA ILE A 144 -4.62 -5.27 13.97
C ILE A 144 -3.26 -5.45 14.63
N GLU A 145 -3.20 -6.30 15.64
CA GLU A 145 -1.95 -6.79 16.22
C GLU A 145 -1.77 -8.27 15.82
N PRO A 146 -0.78 -8.59 14.97
CA PRO A 146 -0.49 -9.95 14.59
C PRO A 146 0.26 -10.68 15.71
N ILE A 147 -0.16 -11.90 16.03
CA ILE A 147 0.58 -12.76 16.95
C ILE A 147 1.72 -13.43 16.18
N GLU A 148 2.96 -13.15 16.59
CA GLU A 148 4.13 -13.75 15.98
C GLU A 148 4.18 -15.27 16.22
N THR A 149 4.42 -16.02 15.14
CA THR A 149 4.70 -17.45 15.23
C THR A 149 6.19 -17.66 14.94
N PRO A 150 7.00 -18.11 15.91
CA PRO A 150 8.43 -18.28 15.72
C PRO A 150 8.77 -19.09 14.46
N GLY A 151 9.67 -18.55 13.64
CA GLY A 151 10.12 -19.19 12.39
C GLY A 151 9.11 -19.18 11.23
N THR A 152 7.92 -18.58 11.41
CA THR A 152 6.89 -18.52 10.37
C THR A 152 6.47 -17.07 10.13
N PRO A 153 6.83 -16.47 8.96
CA PRO A 153 6.37 -15.13 8.63
C PRO A 153 4.86 -15.10 8.34
N HIS A 154 4.28 -13.91 8.33
CA HIS A 154 2.91 -13.67 7.89
C HIS A 154 2.77 -13.73 6.37
N TYR A 155 2.86 -14.95 5.82
CA TYR A 155 2.69 -15.22 4.38
C TYR A 155 1.38 -14.64 3.84
N ALA A 156 0.27 -14.92 4.52
CA ALA A 156 -1.00 -14.24 4.34
C ALA A 156 -1.15 -13.16 5.41
N LYS A 157 -1.55 -11.96 5.00
CA LYS A 157 -1.81 -10.83 5.89
C LYS A 157 -3.29 -10.55 5.96
N LEU A 158 -3.78 -10.42 7.18
CA LEU A 158 -5.16 -10.02 7.46
C LEU A 158 -5.31 -8.52 7.24
N ARG A 159 -6.37 -8.14 6.52
CA ARG A 159 -6.94 -6.80 6.52
C ARG A 159 -8.36 -6.89 7.05
N VAL A 160 -8.70 -6.06 8.03
CA VAL A 160 -10.03 -5.96 8.60
C VAL A 160 -10.57 -4.56 8.38
N GLU A 161 -11.81 -4.47 7.91
CA GLU A 161 -12.54 -3.20 7.86
C GLU A 161 -13.95 -3.38 8.42
N SER A 162 -14.49 -2.33 9.06
CA SER A 162 -15.84 -2.32 9.62
C SER A 162 -16.65 -1.13 9.14
N SER A 163 -17.94 -1.37 8.92
CA SER A 163 -18.95 -0.33 8.71
C SER A 163 -19.89 -0.17 9.91
N GLY A 164 -19.60 -0.84 11.04
CA GLY A 164 -20.48 -0.97 12.20
C GLY A 164 -21.48 -2.14 12.09
N GLU A 165 -22.12 -2.31 10.93
CA GLU A 165 -23.08 -3.40 10.66
C GLU A 165 -22.46 -4.59 9.94
N LYS A 166 -21.29 -4.39 9.32
CA LYS A 166 -20.57 -5.40 8.57
C LYS A 166 -19.11 -5.39 8.95
N LEU A 167 -18.53 -6.58 9.04
CA LEU A 167 -17.09 -6.79 9.22
C LEU A 167 -16.53 -7.49 7.99
N TYR A 168 -15.55 -6.87 7.35
CA TYR A 168 -14.82 -7.45 6.22
C TYR A 168 -13.51 -8.07 6.72
N LEU A 169 -13.25 -9.33 6.35
CA LEU A 169 -11.96 -9.98 6.52
C LEU A 169 -11.36 -10.30 5.15
N GLY A 170 -10.18 -9.79 4.86
CA GLY A 170 -9.42 -10.15 3.68
C GLY A 170 -8.08 -10.75 4.05
N PHE A 171 -7.79 -11.95 3.55
CA PHE A 171 -6.48 -12.59 3.67
C PHE A 171 -5.74 -12.50 2.34
N PHE A 172 -4.62 -11.79 2.35
CA PHE A 172 -3.83 -11.47 1.16
C PHE A 172 -2.45 -12.09 1.27
N LEU A 173 -2.01 -12.83 0.26
CA LEU A 173 -0.61 -13.27 0.21
C LEU A 173 0.30 -12.07 -0.04
N ASP A 174 1.30 -11.89 0.82
CA ASP A 174 2.30 -10.84 0.64
C ASP A 174 3.29 -11.25 -0.47
N PRO A 175 3.36 -10.50 -1.59
CA PRO A 175 4.23 -10.82 -2.72
C PRO A 175 5.72 -10.93 -2.35
N LEU A 176 6.12 -10.32 -1.23
CA LEU A 176 7.51 -10.34 -0.77
C LEU A 176 7.98 -11.74 -0.35
N TYR A 177 7.05 -12.62 0.03
CA TYR A 177 7.38 -14.00 0.39
C TYR A 177 7.34 -14.98 -0.78
N LYS A 178 6.89 -14.56 -1.97
CA LYS A 178 6.84 -15.38 -3.20
C LYS A 178 6.14 -16.73 -2.96
N VAL A 179 4.94 -16.63 -2.40
CA VAL A 179 4.08 -17.77 -2.09
C VAL A 179 2.76 -17.63 -2.82
N HIS A 180 2.07 -18.76 -2.96
CA HIS A 180 0.79 -18.89 -3.62
C HIS A 180 -0.16 -19.80 -2.85
N TRP A 181 -1.45 -19.71 -3.20
CA TRP A 181 -2.45 -20.66 -2.72
C TRP A 181 -2.34 -21.94 -3.53
N ASN A 182 -2.20 -23.09 -2.85
CA ASN A 182 -2.41 -24.39 -3.48
C ASN A 182 -3.89 -24.77 -3.34
N ASN A 183 -4.67 -24.66 -4.41
CA ASN A 183 -6.11 -24.91 -4.39
C ASN A 183 -6.47 -26.41 -4.38
N LYS A 184 -5.48 -27.30 -4.53
CA LYS A 184 -5.64 -28.75 -4.29
C LYS A 184 -5.52 -29.10 -2.80
N ALA A 185 -4.90 -28.23 -2.00
CA ALA A 185 -4.83 -28.38 -0.56
C ALA A 185 -6.18 -28.01 0.10
N PRO A 186 -6.38 -28.34 1.39
CA PRO A 186 -7.50 -27.82 2.16
C PRO A 186 -7.63 -26.30 2.04
N GLN A 187 -8.87 -25.84 1.87
CA GLN A 187 -9.20 -24.43 1.70
C GLN A 187 -8.80 -23.63 2.94
N LEU A 188 -8.45 -22.35 2.73
CA LEU A 188 -8.27 -21.42 3.84
C LEU A 188 -9.55 -21.40 4.70
N GLU A 189 -9.38 -21.56 6.00
CA GLU A 189 -10.46 -21.46 6.98
C GLU A 189 -10.11 -20.43 8.05
N TYR A 190 -11.12 -19.72 8.53
CA TYR A 190 -10.99 -18.78 9.63
C TYR A 190 -11.97 -19.11 10.75
N SER A 191 -11.60 -18.73 11.97
CA SER A 191 -12.47 -18.73 13.15
C SER A 191 -12.19 -17.49 13.98
N ILE A 192 -13.23 -16.90 14.57
CA ILE A 192 -13.16 -15.70 15.38
C ILE A 192 -13.66 -16.03 16.78
N GLU A 193 -12.84 -15.80 17.79
CA GLU A 193 -13.30 -15.71 19.17
C GLU A 193 -13.87 -14.30 19.34
N VAL A 194 -15.20 -14.23 19.52
CA VAL A 194 -15.95 -12.96 19.60
C VAL A 194 -16.14 -12.62 21.08
N PRO A 195 -15.75 -11.41 21.53
CA PRO A 195 -15.93 -10.97 22.91
C PRO A 195 -17.41 -10.68 23.19
N ASP A 196 -17.76 -10.67 24.48
CA ASP A 196 -19.11 -10.34 24.94
C ASP A 196 -19.57 -8.96 24.42
N GLY A 197 -20.87 -8.85 24.18
CA GLY A 197 -21.52 -7.62 23.68
C GLY A 197 -21.50 -7.48 22.15
N LEU A 198 -20.69 -8.26 21.44
CA LEU A 198 -20.64 -8.28 19.97
C LEU A 198 -21.13 -9.62 19.42
N THR A 199 -21.89 -9.59 18.34
CA THR A 199 -22.27 -10.76 17.55
C THR A 199 -21.70 -10.64 16.15
N LEU A 200 -21.04 -11.71 15.67
CA LEU A 200 -20.55 -11.83 14.29
C LEU A 200 -21.12 -13.09 13.64
N THR A 201 -21.73 -12.93 12.46
CA THR A 201 -22.28 -14.06 11.69
C THR A 201 -21.75 -14.05 10.26
N PRO A 202 -21.10 -15.13 9.79
CA PRO A 202 -20.64 -16.28 10.55
C PRO A 202 -19.28 -16.01 11.22
N SER A 203 -19.12 -16.40 12.50
CA SER A 203 -17.85 -16.30 13.24
C SER A 203 -16.78 -17.29 12.78
N GLN A 204 -17.11 -18.21 11.87
CA GLN A 204 -16.18 -19.13 11.24
C GLN A 204 -16.55 -19.35 9.77
N GLY A 205 -15.58 -19.63 8.91
CA GLY A 205 -15.85 -19.83 7.49
C GLY A 205 -14.70 -20.45 6.73
N LYS A 206 -14.98 -20.84 5.49
CA LYS A 206 -14.01 -21.43 4.54
C LYS A 206 -14.05 -20.64 3.25
N ALA A 207 -12.88 -20.41 2.66
CA ALA A 207 -12.74 -19.81 1.34
C ALA A 207 -13.54 -20.62 0.29
N PRO A 208 -13.92 -20.03 -0.85
CA PRO A 208 -14.56 -20.79 -1.94
C PRO A 208 -13.62 -21.83 -2.53
N LYS A 209 -14.18 -22.86 -3.18
CA LYS A 209 -13.38 -23.81 -3.96
C LYS A 209 -12.98 -23.12 -5.26
N VAL A 210 -11.71 -23.23 -5.62
CA VAL A 210 -11.15 -22.61 -6.81
C VAL A 210 -10.70 -23.71 -7.77
N SER A 211 -11.03 -23.58 -9.06
CA SER A 211 -10.83 -24.64 -10.05
C SER A 211 -9.43 -24.68 -10.66
N VAL A 212 -8.65 -23.60 -10.56
CA VAL A 212 -7.25 -23.59 -10.99
C VAL A 212 -6.36 -24.15 -9.91
N ASP A 213 -5.24 -24.77 -10.29
CA ASP A 213 -4.30 -25.40 -9.34
C ASP A 213 -3.72 -24.43 -8.31
N ALA A 214 -3.37 -23.21 -8.75
CA ALA A 214 -2.81 -22.17 -7.89
C ALA A 214 -3.17 -20.76 -8.37
N ASP A 215 -3.27 -19.83 -7.42
CA ASP A 215 -3.50 -18.41 -7.64
C ASP A 215 -2.96 -17.57 -6.45
N THR A 216 -3.06 -16.25 -6.54
CA THR A 216 -2.74 -15.32 -5.43
C THR A 216 -3.87 -14.35 -5.10
N ASP A 217 -5.11 -14.64 -5.52
CA ASP A 217 -6.24 -13.76 -5.24
C ASP A 217 -6.56 -13.78 -3.74
N PRO A 218 -6.99 -12.64 -3.17
CA PRO A 218 -7.34 -12.61 -1.75
C PRO A 218 -8.47 -13.57 -1.42
N ARG A 219 -8.44 -14.11 -0.20
CA ARG A 219 -9.57 -14.85 0.37
C ARG A 219 -10.36 -13.90 1.24
N GLU A 220 -11.54 -13.52 0.77
CA GLU A 220 -12.35 -12.44 1.32
C GLU A 220 -13.65 -12.98 1.92
N PHE A 221 -14.05 -12.38 3.05
CA PHE A 221 -15.26 -12.71 3.78
C PHE A 221 -15.94 -11.43 4.24
N LEU A 222 -17.27 -11.41 4.17
CA LEU A 222 -18.10 -10.33 4.67
C LEU A 222 -19.09 -10.92 5.69
N LEU A 223 -19.00 -10.43 6.91
CA LEU A 223 -19.77 -10.90 8.05
C LEU A 223 -20.79 -9.85 8.45
N ASP A 224 -21.93 -10.30 8.95
CA ASP A 224 -22.87 -9.47 9.70
C ASP A 224 -22.33 -9.19 11.10
N ALA A 225 -22.38 -7.93 11.53
CA ALA A 225 -21.97 -7.48 12.84
C ALA A 225 -23.13 -6.75 13.54
N SER A 226 -23.36 -7.06 14.81
CA SER A 226 -24.32 -6.34 15.65
C SER A 226 -23.87 -6.29 17.09
N GLY A 227 -24.27 -5.24 17.81
CA GLY A 227 -23.79 -4.97 19.17
C GLY A 227 -22.50 -4.17 19.19
N HIS A 228 -21.90 -4.06 20.37
CA HIS A 228 -20.70 -3.27 20.62
C HIS A 228 -19.91 -3.89 21.77
N THR A 229 -18.59 -3.69 21.74
CA THR A 229 -17.67 -4.28 22.70
C THR A 229 -16.41 -3.42 22.76
N ASP A 230 -15.86 -3.27 23.98
CA ASP A 230 -14.51 -2.73 24.19
C ASP A 230 -13.45 -3.85 24.13
N GLY A 231 -13.89 -5.11 24.01
CA GLY A 231 -13.01 -6.26 23.86
C GLY A 231 -12.44 -6.39 22.46
N THR A 232 -11.45 -7.26 22.31
CA THR A 232 -10.81 -7.55 21.02
C THR A 232 -11.31 -8.85 20.41
N LEU A 233 -11.36 -8.90 19.09
CA LEU A 233 -11.56 -10.15 18.36
C LEU A 233 -10.24 -10.90 18.29
N LYS A 234 -10.26 -12.21 18.50
CA LYS A 234 -9.12 -13.07 18.14
C LYS A 234 -9.44 -13.87 16.90
N VAL A 235 -8.82 -13.48 15.79
CA VAL A 235 -8.98 -14.12 14.48
C VAL A 235 -7.89 -15.15 14.31
N THR A 236 -8.27 -16.41 14.13
CA THR A 236 -7.36 -17.50 13.74
C THR A 236 -7.62 -17.87 12.29
N VAL A 237 -6.56 -18.01 11.50
CA VAL A 237 -6.64 -18.48 10.11
C VAL A 237 -5.72 -19.68 9.92
N LYS A 238 -6.21 -20.67 9.17
CA LYS A 238 -5.44 -21.84 8.76
C LYS A 238 -5.46 -21.96 7.25
N TYR A 239 -4.31 -22.22 6.65
CA TYR A 239 -4.15 -22.32 5.21
C TYR A 239 -2.87 -23.08 4.85
N PHE A 240 -2.66 -23.33 3.56
CA PHE A 240 -1.40 -23.84 3.05
C PHE A 240 -0.65 -22.72 2.32
N ALA A 241 0.60 -22.51 2.69
CA ALA A 241 1.51 -21.62 1.97
C ALA A 241 2.50 -22.48 1.18
N CYS A 242 2.57 -22.27 -0.13
CA CYS A 242 3.46 -22.99 -1.02
C CYS A 242 4.28 -21.95 -1.79
N ASP A 243 5.59 -22.14 -1.88
CA ASP A 243 6.45 -21.15 -2.55
C ASP A 243 6.43 -21.31 -4.06
N ASP A 244 6.71 -20.21 -4.75
CA ASP A 244 6.69 -20.16 -6.21
C ASP A 244 7.80 -21.01 -6.86
N ALA A 245 8.82 -21.41 -6.10
CA ALA A 245 9.86 -22.34 -6.56
C ALA A 245 9.49 -23.81 -6.29
N GLU A 246 8.28 -24.08 -5.76
CA GLU A 246 7.75 -25.41 -5.45
C GLU A 246 8.67 -26.24 -4.52
N THR A 247 9.42 -25.56 -3.65
CA THR A 247 10.34 -26.20 -2.69
C THR A 247 9.65 -26.60 -1.39
N PHE A 248 8.54 -25.95 -1.04
CA PHE A 248 7.71 -26.29 0.09
C PHE A 248 6.23 -26.02 -0.16
N CYS A 249 5.39 -26.76 0.55
CA CYS A 249 3.96 -26.51 0.66
C CYS A 249 3.52 -26.97 2.04
N LYS A 250 3.36 -26.02 2.98
CA LYS A 250 3.21 -26.32 4.41
C LYS A 250 1.91 -25.74 4.99
N PRO A 251 1.28 -26.43 5.95
CA PRO A 251 0.19 -25.85 6.71
C PRO A 251 0.72 -24.68 7.56
N VAL A 252 -0.05 -23.60 7.60
CA VAL A 252 0.23 -22.40 8.38
C VAL A 252 -1.00 -22.08 9.21
N THR A 253 -0.78 -21.78 10.49
CA THR A 253 -1.79 -21.20 11.37
C THR A 253 -1.28 -19.86 11.84
N GLN A 254 -2.10 -18.82 11.70
CA GLN A 254 -1.78 -17.46 12.15
C GLN A 254 -2.93 -16.93 12.99
N GLN A 255 -2.58 -16.06 13.93
CA GLN A 255 -3.53 -15.44 14.82
C GLN A 255 -3.32 -13.92 14.83
N TYR A 256 -4.42 -13.20 15.00
CA TYR A 256 -4.47 -11.75 15.03
C TYR A 256 -5.42 -11.31 16.14
N ILE A 257 -5.04 -10.26 16.86
CA ILE A 257 -5.91 -9.52 17.75
C ILE A 257 -6.39 -8.30 17.00
N VAL A 258 -7.71 -8.07 16.97
CA VAL A 258 -8.33 -6.96 16.24
C VAL A 258 -9.16 -6.15 17.22
N SER A 259 -8.85 -4.86 17.36
CA SER A 259 -9.68 -3.94 18.14
C SER A 259 -10.78 -3.33 17.27
N GLN A 260 -11.85 -2.83 17.88
CA GLN A 260 -12.90 -2.11 17.16
C GLN A 260 -12.50 -0.66 16.80
N GLU A 261 -11.30 -0.24 17.18
CA GLU A 261 -10.79 1.09 16.89
C GLU A 261 -10.35 1.20 15.44
N ARG A 262 -10.62 2.36 14.85
CA ARG A 262 -10.14 2.68 13.50
C ARG A 262 -8.62 2.78 13.51
N ASP A 263 -7.97 2.10 12.58
CA ASP A 263 -6.55 2.28 12.29
C ASP A 263 -6.36 3.57 11.47
N PRO A 264 -5.72 4.63 12.02
CA PRO A 264 -5.48 5.87 11.29
C PRO A 264 -4.46 5.70 10.14
N ASP A 265 -3.64 4.65 10.17
CA ASP A 265 -2.58 4.35 9.21
C ASP A 265 -2.90 3.15 8.30
N GLY A 266 -4.06 2.51 8.51
CA GLY A 266 -4.54 1.35 7.75
C GLY A 266 -4.85 1.64 6.28
N GLY A 267 -4.70 2.89 5.84
CA GLY A 267 -4.86 3.34 4.46
C GLY A 267 -6.29 3.18 3.93
N SER A 268 -6.47 3.50 2.65
CA SER A 268 -7.76 3.40 1.98
C SER A 268 -7.68 2.46 0.78
N ARG A 269 -8.69 1.60 0.62
CA ARG A 269 -8.87 0.88 -0.64
C ARG A 269 -9.09 1.90 -1.75
N ARG A 270 -8.49 1.68 -2.92
CA ARG A 270 -8.89 2.44 -4.10
C ARG A 270 -10.36 2.10 -4.38
N SER A 271 -11.23 3.11 -4.34
CA SER A 271 -12.59 2.90 -4.81
C SER A 271 -12.50 2.45 -6.26
N SER A 272 -13.13 1.33 -6.60
CA SER A 272 -13.47 1.00 -7.98
C SER A 272 -14.60 1.93 -8.44
N SER A 273 -14.40 3.25 -8.31
CA SER A 273 -15.10 4.19 -9.16
C SER A 273 -14.52 3.95 -10.54
N GLY A 274 -15.35 3.41 -11.43
CA GLY A 274 -14.93 2.90 -12.72
C GLY A 274 -14.05 3.89 -13.49
N ARG A 275 -13.32 3.36 -14.47
CA ARG A 275 -12.86 4.11 -15.64
C ARG A 275 -14.07 4.71 -16.38
N GLY A 276 -14.68 5.71 -15.77
CA GLY A 276 -15.68 6.59 -16.34
C GLY A 276 -14.95 7.85 -16.74
N SER A 277 -14.75 7.99 -18.04
CA SER A 277 -14.29 9.19 -18.73
C SER A 277 -14.89 10.46 -18.12
N ARG A 278 -14.19 11.10 -17.17
CA ARG A 278 -14.25 12.56 -17.05
C ARG A 278 -13.32 13.10 -18.11
N ARG A 279 -13.84 13.16 -19.35
CA ARG A 279 -13.47 14.20 -20.31
C ARG A 279 -13.65 15.52 -19.57
N GLN A 280 -12.57 15.99 -18.97
CA GLN A 280 -12.47 17.37 -18.57
C GLN A 280 -12.55 18.15 -19.88
N ASN A 281 -13.69 18.80 -20.10
CA ASN A 281 -13.88 19.78 -21.15
C ASN A 281 -12.76 20.82 -21.01
N GLN A 282 -11.65 20.61 -21.74
CA GLN A 282 -10.85 21.71 -22.24
C GLN A 282 -11.74 22.43 -23.25
N ARG A 283 -12.53 23.40 -22.75
CA ARG A 283 -12.97 24.50 -23.61
C ARG A 283 -11.71 25.24 -23.98
N GLY A 284 -11.26 24.98 -25.21
CA GLY A 284 -10.17 25.70 -25.84
C GLY A 284 -10.45 27.19 -25.75
N ASN A 285 -9.44 27.92 -25.30
CA ASN A 285 -9.36 29.36 -25.44
C ASN A 285 -8.79 29.62 -26.85
N PRO A 286 -9.56 30.10 -27.84
CA PRO A 286 -8.99 30.42 -29.14
C PRO A 286 -8.19 31.70 -28.99
N GLN A 287 -6.87 31.60 -29.20
CA GLN A 287 -6.03 32.74 -29.56
C GLN A 287 -6.67 33.42 -30.77
N GLY A 288 -7.22 34.62 -30.55
CA GLY A 288 -7.64 35.51 -31.61
C GLY A 288 -6.43 36.26 -32.14
N ASP A 289 -5.89 35.76 -33.25
CA ASP A 289 -5.11 36.55 -34.19
C ASP A 289 -5.89 37.81 -34.58
N ARG A 290 -5.28 38.99 -34.37
CA ARG A 290 -5.72 40.24 -34.99
C ARG A 290 -4.74 40.60 -36.10
N PRO A 291 -5.16 40.60 -37.38
CA PRO A 291 -4.44 41.30 -38.43
C PRO A 291 -4.82 42.79 -38.48
N PRO A 292 -4.04 43.63 -39.20
CA PRO A 292 -3.91 45.05 -38.92
C PRO A 292 -4.78 45.97 -39.79
N MET A 293 -4.75 47.25 -39.38
CA MET A 293 -4.83 48.50 -40.16
C MET A 293 -6.13 49.31 -40.22
N ARG A 294 -5.92 50.61 -39.91
CA ARG A 294 -6.47 51.86 -40.48
C ARG A 294 -7.99 52.06 -40.33
N SER A 295 -8.49 53.23 -39.95
CA SER A 295 -8.09 54.62 -40.20
C SER A 295 -8.40 55.50 -38.99
#